data_AF-A0A5J5PW74-F1
#
_entry.id   AF-A0A5J5PW74-F1
#
_cell.length_a   1.000
_cell.length_b   1.000
_cell.length_c   1.000
_cell.angle_alpha   90.00
_cell.angle_beta   90.00
_cell.angle_gamma   90.00
#
_symmetry.space_group_name_H-M   'P 1'
#
loop_
_entity.id
_entity.type
_entity.pdbx_description
1 polymer ?
#
loop_
_entity_poly.entity_id
_entity_poly.type
_entity_poly.pdbx_seq_one_letter_code
_entity_poly.pdbx_strand_id
1 'polypeptide(L)'
;MFTGKRPTDERFKEGLSLHNFVKTALPERMIEIIDPILLQERVKQGTITDITLGGNIIENDKFLQCMNSILEIGLTCSTESPSERVDMCDVVTELCSIRDQIYLTRLGGLS
;
A
#
# COMPACT_ATOMS: atom_id res chain seq x y z
N MET A 1 7.57 -6.45 -3.73
CA MET A 1 6.77 -5.42 -4.42
C MET A 1 5.36 -5.50 -3.85
N PHE A 2 4.72 -4.40 -3.48
CA PHE A 2 3.51 -4.41 -2.64
C PHE A 2 2.30 -5.12 -3.25
N THR A 3 2.19 -5.18 -4.57
CA THR A 3 1.08 -5.85 -5.27
C THR A 3 1.41 -7.26 -5.76
N GLY A 4 2.68 -7.66 -5.68
CA GLY A 4 3.18 -8.90 -6.29
C GLY A 4 3.12 -8.94 -7.83
N LYS A 5 2.78 -7.84 -8.51
CA LYS A 5 2.62 -7.77 -9.97
C LYS A 5 3.68 -6.89 -10.61
N ARG A 6 4.26 -7.32 -11.73
CA ARG A 6 5.29 -6.52 -12.42
C ARG A 6 4.64 -5.59 -13.44
N PRO A 7 5.17 -4.37 -13.64
CA PRO A 7 4.70 -3.48 -14.71
C PRO A 7 4.76 -4.10 -16.10
N THR A 8 5.64 -5.08 -16.30
CA THR A 8 5.84 -5.81 -17.56
C THR A 8 4.98 -7.07 -17.70
N ASP A 9 4.10 -7.37 -16.75
CA ASP A 9 3.21 -8.52 -16.85
C ASP A 9 2.27 -8.36 -18.07
N GLU A 10 1.97 -9.47 -18.76
CA GLU A 10 1.12 -9.50 -19.97
C GLU A 10 -0.23 -8.79 -19.80
N ARG A 11 -0.77 -8.78 -18.56
CA ARG A 11 -2.04 -8.13 -18.22
C ARG A 11 -2.01 -6.60 -18.30
N PHE A 12 -0.84 -5.98 -18.41
CA PHE A 12 -0.66 -4.53 -18.47
C PHE A 12 -0.23 -4.08 -19.88
N LYS A 13 -0.74 -4.75 -20.91
CA LYS A 13 -0.58 -4.36 -22.30
C LYS A 13 -1.77 -3.50 -22.76
N GLU A 14 -1.67 -2.96 -23.98
CA GLU A 14 -2.80 -2.31 -24.67
C GLU A 14 -3.43 -1.13 -23.90
N GLY A 15 -2.60 -0.28 -23.29
CA GLY A 15 -3.07 0.90 -22.56
C GLY A 15 -3.50 0.63 -21.10
N LEU A 16 -3.43 -0.62 -20.65
CA LEU A 16 -3.48 -0.95 -19.23
C LEU A 16 -2.11 -0.72 -18.60
N SER A 17 -2.08 -0.37 -17.32
CA SER A 17 -0.82 -0.14 -16.59
C SER A 17 -0.97 -0.55 -15.13
N LEU A 18 0.16 -0.86 -14.49
CA LEU A 18 0.18 -1.10 -13.04
C LEU A 18 -0.31 0.14 -12.27
N HIS A 19 -0.01 1.35 -12.75
CA HIS A 19 -0.50 2.60 -12.19
C HIS A 19 -2.04 2.64 -12.18
N ASN A 20 -2.68 2.43 -13.33
CA ASN A 20 -4.15 2.46 -13.43
C ASN A 20 -4.81 1.31 -12.63
N PHE A 21 -4.16 0.15 -12.59
CA PHE A 21 -4.60 -0.99 -11.78
C PHE A 21 -4.62 -0.66 -10.29
N VAL A 22 -3.58 0.00 -9.77
CA VAL A 22 -3.54 0.44 -8.37
C VAL A 22 -4.54 1.58 -8.13
N LYS A 23 -4.56 2.59 -9.01
CA LYS A 23 -5.44 3.77 -8.90
C LYS A 23 -6.93 3.39 -8.82
N THR A 24 -7.36 2.37 -9.55
CA THR A 24 -8.76 1.91 -9.56
C THR A 24 -9.13 1.00 -8.39
N ALA A 25 -8.15 0.56 -7.60
CA ALA A 25 -8.37 -0.30 -6.44
C ALA A 25 -8.37 0.48 -5.11
N LEU A 26 -7.76 1.67 -5.06
CA LEU A 26 -7.66 2.44 -3.82
C LEU A 26 -8.91 3.30 -3.55
N PRO A 27 -9.25 3.50 -2.26
CA PRO A 27 -8.82 2.69 -1.11
C PRO A 27 -9.62 1.36 -0.99
N GLU A 28 -10.83 1.29 -1.53
CA GLU A 28 -11.84 0.30 -1.12
C GLU A 28 -11.48 -1.15 -1.45
N ARG A 29 -10.76 -1.39 -2.54
CA ARG A 29 -10.34 -2.73 -3.01
C ARG A 29 -8.85 -2.99 -2.85
N MET A 30 -8.16 -2.17 -2.06
CA MET A 30 -6.72 -2.28 -1.85
C MET A 30 -6.29 -3.69 -1.42
N ILE A 31 -7.04 -4.32 -0.53
CA ILE A 31 -6.73 -5.67 -0.01
C ILE A 31 -6.66 -6.71 -1.15
N GLU A 32 -7.48 -6.55 -2.19
CA GLU A 32 -7.52 -7.47 -3.34
C GLU A 32 -6.27 -7.39 -4.22
N ILE A 33 -5.55 -6.27 -4.15
CA ILE A 33 -4.40 -6.00 -5.02
C ILE A 33 -3.05 -6.11 -4.30
N ILE A 34 -3.05 -6.19 -2.96
CA ILE A 34 -1.84 -6.40 -2.16
C ILE A 34 -1.32 -7.82 -2.36
N ASP A 35 0.01 -7.97 -2.41
CA ASP A 35 0.68 -9.26 -2.45
C ASP A 35 0.22 -10.13 -1.27
N PRO A 36 -0.37 -11.30 -1.50
CA PRO A 36 -0.84 -12.18 -0.44
C PRO A 36 0.24 -12.55 0.58
N ILE A 37 1.52 -12.56 0.18
CA ILE A 37 2.64 -12.81 1.10
C ILE A 37 2.67 -11.77 2.23
N LEU A 38 2.42 -10.49 1.91
CA LEU A 38 2.39 -9.40 2.90
C LEU A 38 1.20 -9.52 3.86
N LEU A 39 0.07 -10.04 3.38
CA LEU A 39 -1.10 -10.30 4.21
C LEU A 39 -0.89 -11.54 5.11
N GLN A 40 -0.22 -12.58 4.61
CA GLN A 40 0.08 -13.80 5.37
C GLN A 40 1.10 -13.58 6.49
N GLU A 41 2.09 -12.69 6.30
CA GLU A 41 3.03 -12.30 7.36
C GLU A 41 2.29 -11.71 8.58
N ARG A 42 1.18 -10.98 8.37
CA ARG A 42 0.34 -10.42 9.43
C ARG A 42 -0.43 -11.49 10.22
N VAL A 43 -0.90 -12.54 9.54
CA VAL A 43 -1.58 -13.70 10.16
C VAL A 43 -0.61 -14.50 11.02
N LYS A 44 0.62 -14.71 10.55
CA LYS A 44 1.67 -15.42 11.30
C LYS A 44 2.12 -14.68 12.57
N GLN A 45 2.02 -13.34 12.58
CA GLN A 45 2.30 -12.51 13.76
C GLN A 45 1.13 -12.44 14.76
N GLY A 46 0.03 -13.18 14.54
CA GLY A 46 -1.12 -13.23 15.45
C GLY A 46 -2.03 -11.99 15.39
N THR A 47 -1.83 -11.13 14.39
CA THR A 47 -2.47 -9.80 14.34
C THR A 47 -3.84 -9.80 13.65
N ILE A 48 -4.24 -10.87 12.95
CA ILE A 48 -5.56 -10.97 12.31
C ILE A 48 -6.34 -12.17 12.87
N THR A 49 -7.42 -11.88 13.60
CA THR A 49 -8.57 -12.79 13.68
C THR A 49 -9.53 -12.40 12.55
N ASP A 50 -9.78 -13.31 11.62
CA ASP A 50 -10.76 -13.24 10.51
C ASP A 50 -10.98 -11.87 9.86
N ILE A 51 -10.47 -11.71 8.63
CA ILE A 51 -10.81 -10.58 7.74
C ILE A 51 -12.31 -10.64 7.44
N THR A 52 -13.13 -10.10 8.34
CA THR A 52 -14.56 -9.93 8.14
C THR A 52 -14.72 -8.70 7.25
N LEU A 53 -14.97 -8.93 5.96
CA LEU A 53 -15.16 -7.91 4.93
C LEU A 53 -16.29 -6.93 5.34
N GLY A 54 -15.93 -5.80 5.93
CA GLY A 54 -16.84 -4.71 6.30
C GLY A 54 -16.12 -3.37 6.23
N GLY A 55 -16.78 -2.34 5.68
CA GLY A 55 -16.19 -1.11 5.13
C GLY A 55 -15.31 -0.20 6.01
N ASN A 56 -14.99 -0.57 7.25
CA ASN A 56 -14.22 0.27 8.19
C ASN A 56 -12.83 -0.30 8.57
N ILE A 57 -12.35 -1.37 7.92
CA ILE A 57 -11.06 -2.00 8.30
C ILE A 57 -9.88 -1.07 8.01
N ILE A 58 -9.86 -0.39 6.87
CA ILE A 58 -8.72 0.47 6.48
C ILE A 58 -8.52 1.59 7.53
N GLU A 59 -9.59 2.18 8.04
CA GLU A 59 -9.49 3.24 9.06
C GLU A 59 -9.00 2.75 10.43
N ASN A 60 -9.16 1.47 10.75
CA ASN A 60 -8.80 0.93 12.06
C ASN A 60 -7.54 0.06 12.03
N ASP A 61 -7.06 -0.32 10.84
CA ASP A 61 -5.88 -1.16 10.66
C ASP A 61 -4.68 -0.33 10.18
N LYS A 62 -3.78 -0.01 11.11
CA LYS A 62 -2.56 0.74 10.84
C LYS A 62 -1.70 0.17 9.71
N PHE A 63 -1.68 -1.15 9.53
CA PHE A 63 -0.96 -1.76 8.41
C PHE A 63 -1.61 -1.39 7.09
N LEU A 64 -2.93 -1.48 6.99
CA LEU A 64 -3.66 -1.08 5.79
C LEU A 64 -3.57 0.42 5.55
N GLN A 65 -3.60 1.27 6.58
CA GLN A 65 -3.34 2.70 6.44
C GLN A 65 -1.96 2.97 5.82
N CYS A 66 -0.92 2.32 6.36
CA CYS A 66 0.44 2.46 5.82
C CYS A 66 0.51 1.97 4.37
N MET A 67 -0.14 0.85 4.05
CA MET A 67 -0.20 0.33 2.68
C MET A 67 -0.93 1.29 1.73
N ASN A 68 -2.03 1.90 2.17
CA ASN A 68 -2.75 2.90 1.38
C ASN A 68 -1.82 4.08 1.06
N SER A 69 -1.18 4.66 2.07
CA SER A 69 -0.24 5.78 1.88
C SER A 69 0.95 5.41 0.98
N ILE A 70 1.53 4.21 1.14
CA ILE A 70 2.62 3.76 0.28
C ILE A 70 2.17 3.64 -1.18
N LEU A 71 0.96 3.13 -1.43
CA LEU A 71 0.43 2.99 -2.78
C LEU A 71 0.07 4.34 -3.38
N GLU A 72 -0.45 5.29 -2.59
CA GLU A 72 -0.67 6.69 -3.00
C GLU A 72 0.63 7.38 -3.40
N ILE A 73 1.71 7.23 -2.61
CA ILE A 73 3.05 7.70 -2.98
C ILE A 73 3.51 7.06 -4.29
N GLY A 74 3.29 5.75 -4.44
CA GLY A 74 3.60 5.04 -5.67
C GLY A 74 2.88 5.60 -6.88
N LEU A 75 1.61 6.03 -6.74
CA LEU A 75 0.84 6.66 -7.80
C LEU A 75 1.41 8.03 -8.17
N THR A 76 1.69 8.90 -7.19
CA THR A 76 2.24 10.23 -7.46
C THR A 76 3.64 10.16 -8.09
N CYS A 77 4.47 9.19 -7.70
CA CYS A 77 5.78 8.95 -8.31
C CYS A 77 5.70 8.39 -9.73
N SER A 78 4.61 7.71 -10.09
CA SER A 78 4.45 7.02 -11.37
C SER A 78 3.51 7.73 -12.34
N THR A 79 3.12 8.97 -12.05
CA THR A 79 2.39 9.82 -12.99
C THR A 79 3.14 9.92 -14.32
N GLU A 80 2.42 9.84 -15.45
CA GLU A 80 3.04 9.79 -16.77
C GLU A 80 3.90 11.03 -17.04
N SER A 81 3.33 12.21 -16.78
CA SER A 81 4.03 13.49 -16.93
C SER A 81 5.12 13.65 -15.87
N PRO A 82 6.40 13.83 -16.26
CA PRO A 82 7.47 14.04 -15.30
C PRO A 82 7.28 15.28 -14.43
N SER A 83 6.65 16.33 -14.95
CA SER A 83 6.42 17.58 -14.22
C SER A 83 5.29 17.51 -13.20
N GLU A 84 4.46 16.45 -13.25
CA GLU A 84 3.37 16.21 -12.31
C GLU A 84 3.77 15.22 -11.21
N ARG A 85 4.98 14.64 -11.29
CA ARG A 85 5.49 13.76 -10.25
C ARG A 85 5.89 14.59 -9.04
N VAL A 86 5.59 14.06 -7.86
CA VAL A 86 6.01 14.63 -6.58
C VAL A 86 7.55 14.69 -6.49
N ASP A 87 8.06 15.69 -5.77
CA ASP A 87 9.50 15.83 -5.54
C ASP A 87 10.04 14.66 -4.70
N MET A 88 11.23 14.16 -5.03
CA MET A 88 11.80 13.00 -4.34
C MET A 88 12.15 13.29 -2.87
N CYS A 89 12.43 14.54 -2.49
CA CYS A 89 12.61 14.91 -1.09
C CYS A 89 11.30 14.79 -0.31
N ASP A 90 10.18 15.16 -0.92
CA ASP A 90 8.85 15.00 -0.31
C ASP A 90 8.52 13.51 -0.16
N VAL A 91 8.79 12.70 -1.20
CA VAL A 91 8.62 11.23 -1.15
C VAL A 91 9.41 10.61 0.01
N VAL A 92 10.68 10.98 0.18
CA VAL A 92 11.52 10.47 1.27
C VAL A 92 10.95 10.88 2.63
N THR A 93 10.46 12.11 2.74
CA THR A 93 9.86 12.64 3.96
C THR A 93 8.61 11.85 4.35
N GLU A 94 7.70 11.60 3.39
CA GLU A 94 6.49 10.83 3.61
C GLU A 94 6.78 9.36 3.96
N LEU A 95 7.70 8.73 3.23
CA LEU A 95 8.12 7.35 3.51
C LEU A 95 8.75 7.21 4.91
N CYS A 96 9.51 8.21 5.35
CA CYS A 96 10.08 8.24 6.70
C CYS A 96 8.98 8.38 7.76
N SER A 97 7.97 9.23 7.53
CA SER A 97 6.80 9.35 8.42
C SER A 97 6.05 8.02 8.56
N ILE A 98 5.76 7.34 7.45
CA ILE A 98 5.09 6.03 7.45
C ILE A 98 5.92 4.98 8.22
N ARG A 99 7.23 4.95 7.96
CA ARG A 99 8.16 4.06 8.66
C ARG A 99 8.10 4.28 10.18
N ASP A 100 8.11 5.54 10.62
CA ASP A 100 8.11 5.87 12.03
C ASP A 100 6.77 5.51 12.71
N GLN A 101 5.64 5.65 12.01
CA GLN A 101 4.33 5.16 12.48
C GLN A 101 4.31 3.64 12.71
N ILE A 102 4.95 2.87 11.82
CA ILE A 102 5.09 1.41 11.96
C ILE A 102 5.95 1.06 13.17
N TYR A 103 7.09 1.72 13.36
CA TYR A 103 7.99 1.45 14.49
C TYR A 103 7.39 1.86 15.85
N LEU A 104 6.73 3.01 15.93
CA LEU A 104 6.05 3.46 17.16
C LEU A 104 4.93 2.50 17.58
N THR A 105 4.21 1.92 16.60
CA THR A 105 3.17 0.92 16.87
C THR A 105 3.74 -0.39 17.43
N ARG A 106 4.97 -0.76 17.06
CA ARG A 106 5.65 -1.96 17.61
C ARG A 106 6.20 -1.75 19.02
N LEU A 107 6.60 -0.52 19.38
CA LEU A 107 7.09 -0.19 20.73
C LEU A 107 5.94 -0.03 21.75
N GLY A 108 4.75 0.38 21.32
CA GLY A 108 3.57 0.51 22.18
C GLY A 108 2.89 -0.82 22.57
N GLY A 109 3.38 -1.97 22.11
CA GLY A 109 2.87 -3.30 22.46
C GLY A 109 3.68 -4.02 23.55
N LEU A 110 4.64 -3.33 24.20
CA LEU A 110 5.52 -3.87 25.25
C LEU A 110 5.20 -3.34 26.66
N SER A 111 4.03 -2.71 26.86
CA SER A 111 3.56 -2.22 28.16
C SER A 111 2.37 -3.02 28.66
#